data_AF-A0A9P7DJZ5-F1
#
_entry.id   AF-A0A9P7DJZ5-F1
#
_cell.length_a   1.000
_cell.length_b   1.000
_cell.length_c   1.000
_cell.angle_alpha   90.00
_cell.angle_beta   90.00
_cell.angle_gamma   90.00
#
_symmetry.space_group_name_H-M   'P 1'
#
loop_
_entity.id
_entity.type
_entity.pdbx_description
1 polymer ?
#
loop_
_entity_poly.entity_id
_entity_poly.type
_entity_poly.pdbx_seq_one_letter_code
_entity_poly.pdbx_strand_id
1 'polypeptide(L)'
;MTKVLMQTRNDEYKSNLILSKGLDFVEEEEQITHQTFKFDPNDLGNEEEYTSVKAEIQGKDSKEPSGHYSLMYKVESVFNSSVQLRENIASD
;
A
#
# COMPACT_ATOMS: atom_id res chain seq x y z
N MET A 1 -25.89 1.56 20.79
CA MET A 1 -25.14 1.95 19.57
C MET A 1 -26.05 2.33 18.41
N THR A 2 -27.11 1.56 18.13
CA THR A 2 -28.11 1.85 17.07
C THR A 2 -28.74 3.25 17.13
N LYS A 3 -29.04 3.76 18.34
CA LYS A 3 -29.57 5.13 18.53
C LYS A 3 -28.63 6.22 18.01
N VAL A 4 -27.30 6.02 18.13
CA VAL A 4 -26.29 6.96 17.63
C VAL A 4 -26.26 6.93 16.10
N LEU A 5 -26.32 5.74 15.50
CA LEU A 5 -26.39 5.60 14.04
C LEU A 5 -27.66 6.23 13.44
N MET A 6 -28.81 6.08 14.11
CA MET A 6 -30.04 6.78 13.70
C MET A 6 -29.92 8.29 13.81
N GLN A 7 -29.25 8.80 14.86
CA GLN A 7 -28.98 10.23 14.98
C GLN A 7 -28.10 10.73 13.83
N THR A 8 -26.99 10.04 13.53
CA THR A 8 -26.09 10.38 12.41
C THR A 8 -26.84 10.40 11.07
N ARG A 9 -27.77 9.47 10.85
CA ARG A 9 -28.62 9.45 9.65
C ARG A 9 -29.61 10.62 9.61
N ASN A 10 -30.25 10.94 10.74
CA ASN A 10 -31.18 12.07 10.84
C ASN A 10 -30.45 13.41 10.68
N ASP A 11 -29.19 13.49 11.10
CA ASP A 11 -28.31 14.64 10.91
C ASP A 11 -27.67 14.65 9.50
N GLU A 12 -28.14 13.80 8.59
CA GLU A 12 -27.72 13.73 7.17
C GLU A 12 -26.20 13.56 6.98
N TYR A 13 -25.52 12.91 7.93
CA TYR A 13 -24.08 12.72 7.89
C TYR A 13 -23.27 14.03 7.83
N LYS A 14 -23.80 15.16 8.33
CA LYS A 14 -23.13 16.48 8.30
C LYS A 14 -21.72 16.48 8.91
N SER A 15 -21.45 15.62 9.89
CA SER A 15 -20.14 15.43 10.52
C SER A 15 -19.26 14.37 9.86
N ASN A 16 -19.79 13.63 8.88
CA ASN A 16 -19.12 12.54 8.16
C ASN A 16 -19.22 12.80 6.65
N LEU A 17 -18.54 13.86 6.19
CA LEU A 17 -18.45 14.19 4.77
C LEU A 17 -17.87 12.99 4.00
N ILE A 18 -18.42 12.72 2.81
CA ILE A 18 -17.98 11.63 1.93
C ILE A 18 -16.50 11.81 1.54
N LEU A 19 -16.12 13.06 1.25
CA LEU A 19 -14.75 13.47 1.00
C LEU A 19 -14.45 14.73 1.83
N SER A 20 -13.27 14.77 2.46
CA SER A 20 -12.82 15.97 3.16
C SER A 20 -12.47 17.08 2.18
N LYS A 21 -12.59 18.33 2.62
CA LYS A 21 -12.19 19.50 1.82
C LYS A 21 -10.71 19.39 1.45
N GLY A 22 -10.42 19.36 0.15
CA GLY A 22 -9.06 19.22 -0.38
C GLY A 22 -8.59 17.77 -0.59
N LEU A 23 -9.48 16.78 -0.57
CA LEU A 23 -9.19 15.39 -0.97
C LEU A 23 -9.80 15.02 -2.34
N ASP A 24 -10.50 15.96 -2.96
CA ASP A 24 -11.13 15.82 -4.28
C ASP A 24 -10.12 16.21 -5.38
N PHE A 25 -9.35 15.22 -5.84
CA PHE A 25 -8.19 15.41 -6.73
C PHE A 25 -8.36 14.78 -8.11
N VAL A 26 -9.37 13.93 -8.30
CA VAL A 26 -9.56 13.11 -9.49
C VAL A 26 -10.97 13.35 -9.99
N GLU A 27 -11.13 13.57 -11.29
CA GLU A 27 -12.44 13.73 -11.90
C GLU A 27 -13.25 12.42 -11.81
N GLU A 28 -14.57 12.51 -11.64
CA GLU A 28 -15.43 11.33 -11.47
C GLU A 28 -15.28 10.32 -12.63
N GLU A 29 -15.06 10.80 -13.85
CA GLU A 29 -14.90 9.98 -15.05
C GLU A 29 -13.55 9.21 -15.08
N GLU A 30 -12.55 9.68 -14.34
CA GLU A 30 -11.22 9.06 -14.26
C GLU A 30 -11.10 8.10 -13.06
N GLN A 31 -12.12 8.04 -12.19
CA GLN A 31 -12.09 7.22 -10.99
C GLN A 31 -12.32 5.72 -11.30
N ILE A 32 -11.34 4.87 -10.93
CA ILE A 32 -11.44 3.42 -11.06
C ILE A 32 -11.86 2.79 -9.73
N THR A 33 -13.05 2.17 -9.69
CA THR A 33 -13.52 1.42 -8.50
C THR A 33 -13.17 -0.06 -8.62
N HIS A 34 -12.19 -0.51 -7.84
CA HIS A 34 -11.72 -1.89 -7.89
C HIS A 34 -12.71 -2.86 -7.23
N GLN A 35 -13.12 -3.91 -7.94
CA GLN A 35 -14.13 -4.85 -7.45
C GLN A 35 -13.54 -6.13 -6.82
N THR A 36 -12.40 -6.64 -7.32
CA THR A 36 -11.69 -7.80 -6.76
C THR A 36 -10.24 -7.84 -7.23
N PHE A 37 -9.30 -8.16 -6.33
CA PHE A 37 -7.92 -8.48 -6.72
C PHE A 37 -7.90 -9.88 -7.33
N LYS A 38 -7.40 -9.98 -8.56
CA LYS A 38 -7.18 -11.25 -9.26
C LYS A 38 -5.68 -11.55 -9.23
N PHE A 39 -5.34 -12.83 -9.13
CA PHE A 39 -3.96 -13.27 -9.27
C PHE A 39 -3.49 -13.02 -10.70
N ASP A 40 -2.35 -12.34 -10.86
CA ASP A 40 -1.73 -12.07 -12.15
C ASP A 40 -0.59 -13.07 -12.41
N PRO A 41 -0.70 -13.94 -13.43
CA PRO A 41 0.37 -14.84 -13.83
C PRO A 41 1.61 -14.15 -14.38
N ASN A 42 1.53 -12.88 -14.82
CA ASN A 42 2.61 -12.12 -15.44
C ASN A 42 3.11 -10.95 -14.58
N ASP A 43 3.04 -11.10 -13.26
CA ASP A 43 3.44 -10.08 -12.28
C ASP A 43 4.82 -9.47 -12.60
N LEU A 44 5.82 -10.32 -12.85
CA LEU A 44 7.21 -9.91 -13.14
C LEU A 44 7.35 -9.06 -14.41
N GLY A 45 6.60 -9.36 -15.48
CA GLY A 45 6.66 -8.56 -16.71
C GLY A 45 5.91 -7.25 -16.58
N ASN A 46 4.82 -7.25 -15.81
CA ASN A 46 4.00 -6.07 -15.58
C ASN A 46 4.72 -5.05 -14.67
N GLU A 47 5.64 -5.47 -13.80
CA GLU A 47 6.49 -4.57 -13.01
C GLU A 47 7.42 -3.69 -13.88
N GLU A 48 7.97 -4.23 -14.96
CA GLU A 48 8.82 -3.48 -15.89
C GLU A 48 8.01 -2.42 -16.64
N GLU A 49 6.82 -2.79 -17.11
CA GLU A 49 5.87 -1.86 -17.73
C GLU A 49 5.43 -0.77 -16.74
N TYR A 50 5.09 -1.14 -15.50
CA TYR A 50 4.78 -0.20 -14.42
C TYR A 50 5.91 0.80 -14.19
N THR A 51 7.17 0.35 -14.21
CA THR A 51 8.33 1.20 -14.01
C THR A 51 8.44 2.25 -15.12
N SER A 52 8.20 1.84 -16.37
CA SER A 52 8.23 2.74 -17.53
C SER A 52 7.09 3.78 -17.50
N VAL A 53 5.87 3.36 -17.19
CA VAL A 53 4.69 4.23 -17.11
C VAL A 53 4.80 5.19 -15.91
N LYS A 54 5.31 4.72 -14.77
CA LYS A 54 5.57 5.57 -13.59
C LYS A 54 6.57 6.69 -13.89
N ALA A 55 7.62 6.39 -14.65
CA ALA A 55 8.62 7.37 -15.07
C ALA A 55 8.04 8.42 -16.04
N GLU A 56 7.03 8.05 -16.84
CA GLU A 56 6.31 8.98 -17.71
C GLU A 56 5.40 9.94 -16.91
N ILE A 57 4.68 9.42 -15.92
CA ILE A 57 3.71 10.21 -15.14
C ILE A 57 4.39 11.15 -14.13
N GLN A 58 5.40 10.67 -13.39
CA GLN A 58 6.05 11.44 -12.31
C GLN A 58 7.40 12.05 -12.69
N GLY A 59 7.91 11.77 -13.90
CA GLY A 59 9.26 12.13 -14.33
C GLY A 59 10.34 11.26 -13.68
N LYS A 60 11.44 11.05 -14.40
CA LYS A 60 12.55 10.15 -14.00
C LYS A 60 13.29 10.55 -12.71
N ASP A 61 13.03 11.74 -12.17
CA ASP A 61 13.65 12.26 -10.95
C ASP A 61 12.77 12.11 -9.70
N SER A 62 11.60 11.46 -9.81
CA SER A 62 10.78 11.08 -8.67
C SER A 62 11.56 10.13 -7.76
N LYS A 63 12.14 10.67 -6.68
CA LYS A 63 12.83 9.87 -5.66
C LYS A 63 11.83 8.93 -5.01
N GLU A 64 11.93 7.64 -5.32
CA GLU A 64 11.28 6.62 -4.52
C GLU A 64 11.74 6.74 -3.06
N PRO A 65 10.82 6.73 -2.08
CA PRO A 65 11.23 6.57 -0.69
C PRO A 65 11.84 5.17 -0.54
N SER A 66 13.16 5.10 -0.60
CA SER A 66 14.02 3.90 -0.43
C SER A 66 13.83 3.11 0.88
N GLY A 67 12.82 3.45 1.69
CA GLY A 67 12.56 2.87 2.99
C GLY A 67 11.85 1.52 2.98
N HIS A 68 11.22 1.09 1.88
CA HIS A 68 10.48 -0.18 1.86
C HIS A 68 11.39 -1.40 1.65
N TYR A 69 12.30 -1.34 0.67
CA TYR A 69 13.25 -2.42 0.41
C TYR A 69 14.31 -2.59 1.51
N SER A 70 14.63 -1.52 2.25
CA SER A 70 15.60 -1.55 3.36
C SER A 70 15.16 -2.41 4.55
N LEU A 71 13.84 -2.50 4.80
CA LEU A 71 13.32 -3.31 5.91
C LEU A 71 13.35 -4.81 5.59
N MET A 72 13.13 -5.21 4.33
CA MET A 72 13.18 -6.62 3.90
C MET A 72 14.58 -7.22 4.07
N TYR A 73 15.62 -6.57 3.55
CA TYR A 73 17.01 -7.02 3.74
C TYR A 73 17.43 -7.08 5.21
N LYS A 74 16.89 -6.16 6.04
CA LYS A 74 17.19 -6.15 7.47
C LYS A 74 16.53 -7.32 8.19
N VAL A 75 15.28 -7.65 7.87
CA VAL A 75 14.56 -8.80 8.42
C VAL A 75 15.24 -10.11 8.03
N GLU A 76 15.62 -10.29 6.77
CA GLU A 76 16.36 -11.48 6.32
C GLU A 76 17.73 -11.62 6.98
N SER A 77 18.47 -10.51 7.15
CA SER A 77 19.78 -10.54 7.83
C SER A 77 19.66 -10.94 9.30
N VAL A 78 18.63 -10.45 9.99
CA VAL A 78 18.36 -10.76 11.40
C VAL A 78 17.90 -12.21 11.54
N PHE A 79 17.05 -12.68 10.62
CA PHE A 79 16.61 -14.07 10.59
C PHE A 79 17.79 -15.03 10.37
N ASN A 80 18.62 -14.79 9.36
CA ASN A 80 19.78 -15.64 9.06
C ASN A 80 20.82 -15.63 10.20
N SER A 81 21.06 -14.48 10.82
CA SER A 81 21.95 -14.39 12.00
C SER A 81 21.38 -15.17 13.20
N SER A 82 20.05 -15.14 13.38
CA SER A 82 19.37 -15.88 14.46
C SER A 82 19.40 -17.39 14.23
N VAL A 83 19.35 -17.85 12.98
CA VAL A 83 19.47 -19.27 12.62
C VAL A 83 20.88 -19.78 12.89
N GLN A 84 21.93 -19.05 12.46
CA GLN A 84 23.33 -19.44 12.73
C GLN A 84 23.65 -19.52 14.23
N LEU A 85 23.11 -18.60 15.03
CA LEU A 85 23.29 -18.65 16.49
C LEU A 85 22.65 -19.90 17.11
N ARG A 86 21.50 -20.36 16.60
CA ARG A 86 20.86 -21.59 17.08
C ARG A 86 21.65 -22.84 16.70
N GLU A 87 22.21 -22.88 15.51
CA GLU A 87 23.02 -24.02 15.04
C GLU A 87 24.33 -24.14 15.82
N ASN A 88 24.96 -23.02 16.19
CA ASN A 88 26.18 -23.02 17.00
C ASN A 88 25.94 -23.47 18.44
N ILE A 89 24.78 -23.17 19.03
CA ILE A 89 24.42 -23.62 20.40
C ILE A 89 24.04 -25.11 20.42
N ALA A 90 23.57 -25.66 19.30
CA ALA A 90 23.20 -27.08 19.18
C ALA A 90 24.40 -28.01 18.85
N SER A 91 25.59 -27.43 18.63
CA SER A 91 26.81 -28.16 18.22
C SER A 91 27.87 -28.30 19.33
N ASP A 92 27.58 -27.82 20.55
CA ASP A 92 28.33 -28.05 21.81
C ASP A 92 27.50 -28.95 22.76
#